data_AF-A0A937XUN2-F1
#
_entry.id   AF-A0A937XUN2-F1
#
_cell.length_a   1.000
_cell.length_b   1.000
_cell.length_c   1.000
_cell.angle_alpha   90.00
_cell.angle_beta   90.00
_cell.angle_gamma   90.00
#
_symmetry.space_group_name_H-M   'P 1'
#
loop_
_entity.id
_entity.type
_entity.pdbx_description
1 polymer ?
#
loop_
_entity_poly.entity_id
_entity_poly.type
_entity_poly.pdbx_seq_one_letter_code
_entity_poly.pdbx_strand_id
1 'polypeptide(L)'
;MNFTEEGIKKGWHESISQAGLPVLLSGEYPARLNRGPTAVVQIAPWILAYNTEKLKPADLPKDWNELLSPRFKGQLVVPAPRSSDAYIAFWALHLDKMGDQYFTQLRSQGPRLYNGIAPSLNALAAGEGSLMVPTLAAFVQDMIAKGAPLKLYTLDNTTGIEMQVILTSRTRAKHPNAARLFANYILSPEGNKVFNDDPGGVTVYDTAGLPKGYQPPKAGIFSRRDEIARLFGT
;
A
#
# COMPACT_ATOMS: atom_id res chain seq x y z
N MET A 1 11.13 -15.37 -7.45
CA MET A 1 12.22 -14.41 -7.66
C MET A 1 11.57 -13.09 -8.02
N ASN A 2 11.87 -12.02 -7.28
CA ASN A 2 11.28 -10.71 -7.57
C ASN A 2 12.12 -9.97 -8.63
N PHE A 3 11.56 -8.89 -9.20
CA PHE A 3 12.18 -8.09 -10.26
C PHE A 3 13.63 -7.66 -9.94
N THR A 4 13.89 -7.23 -8.70
CA THR A 4 15.22 -6.75 -8.31
C THR A 4 16.24 -7.88 -8.25
N GLU A 5 15.88 -9.04 -7.69
CA GLU A 5 16.76 -10.21 -7.65
C GLU A 5 17.15 -10.68 -9.06
N GLU A 6 16.18 -10.71 -9.96
CA GLU A 6 16.42 -11.05 -11.37
C GLU A 6 17.33 -10.01 -12.04
N GLY A 7 17.07 -8.72 -11.79
CA GLY A 7 17.89 -7.64 -12.33
C GLY A 7 19.32 -7.64 -11.78
N ILE A 8 19.55 -8.07 -10.53
CA ILE A 8 20.91 -8.28 -10.01
C ILE A 8 21.59 -9.43 -10.75
N LYS A 9 20.91 -10.57 -10.94
CA LYS A 9 21.48 -11.71 -11.70
C LYS A 9 21.81 -11.35 -13.14
N LYS A 10 21.01 -10.49 -13.77
CA LYS A 10 21.25 -9.97 -15.13
C LYS A 10 22.23 -8.79 -15.19
N GLY A 11 22.74 -8.34 -14.03
CA GLY A 11 23.67 -7.22 -13.91
C GLY A 11 23.05 -5.85 -14.25
N TRP A 12 21.72 -5.73 -14.23
CA TRP A 12 20.97 -4.48 -14.41
C TRP A 12 21.00 -3.62 -13.15
N HIS A 13 20.93 -4.28 -12.00
CA HIS A 13 20.92 -3.66 -10.69
C HIS A 13 22.12 -4.12 -9.87
N GLU A 14 22.43 -3.36 -8.83
CA GLU A 14 23.28 -3.80 -7.74
C GLU A 14 22.50 -3.84 -6.43
N SER A 15 22.92 -4.69 -5.50
CA SER A 15 22.30 -4.73 -4.18
C SER A 15 22.60 -3.44 -3.42
N ILE A 16 21.57 -2.84 -2.84
CA ILE A 16 21.76 -1.63 -2.04
C ILE A 16 22.63 -1.88 -0.80
N SER A 17 22.48 -3.03 -0.16
CA SER A 17 23.31 -3.42 1.00
C SER A 17 24.78 -3.64 0.62
N GLN A 18 25.06 -3.97 -0.63
CA GLN A 18 26.43 -4.15 -1.14
C GLN A 18 27.00 -2.87 -1.77
N ALA A 19 26.19 -1.80 -1.89
CA ALA A 19 26.60 -0.57 -2.56
C ALA A 19 27.50 0.34 -1.71
N GLY A 20 27.72 -0.01 -0.44
CA GLY A 20 28.59 0.73 0.49
C GLY A 20 28.03 2.10 0.87
N LEU A 21 26.70 2.24 0.98
CA LEU A 21 26.07 3.50 1.37
C LEU A 21 26.33 3.79 2.85
N PRO A 22 26.95 4.94 3.20
CA PRO A 22 27.26 5.28 4.60
C PRO A 22 26.07 5.14 5.57
N VAL A 23 24.87 5.56 5.16
CA VAL A 23 23.65 5.48 5.98
C VAL A 23 23.25 4.04 6.36
N LEU A 24 23.58 3.05 5.52
CA LEU A 24 23.31 1.64 5.82
C LEU A 24 24.40 1.00 6.68
N LEU A 25 25.59 1.62 6.74
CA LEU A 25 26.73 1.17 7.52
C LEU A 25 26.79 1.81 8.91
N SER A 26 26.17 2.97 9.10
CA SER A 26 26.18 3.73 10.37
C SER A 26 25.37 3.07 11.48
N GLY A 27 24.46 2.14 11.14
CA GLY A 27 23.50 1.56 12.07
C GLY A 27 22.29 2.46 12.38
N GLU A 28 22.25 3.67 11.82
CA GLU A 28 21.15 4.61 11.97
C GLU A 28 19.91 4.18 11.20
N TYR A 29 20.09 3.69 9.96
CA TYR A 29 18.99 3.20 9.16
C TYR A 29 18.33 1.98 9.83
N PRO A 30 16.99 1.92 9.92
CA PRO A 30 16.31 0.82 10.59
C PRO A 30 16.57 -0.53 9.90
N ALA A 31 17.38 -1.39 10.51
CA ALA A 31 17.82 -2.66 9.91
C ALA A 31 16.65 -3.55 9.46
N ARG A 32 15.52 -3.52 10.20
CA ARG A 32 14.29 -4.25 9.85
C ARG A 32 13.66 -3.84 8.51
N LEU A 33 14.06 -2.71 7.93
CA LEU A 33 13.57 -2.15 6.67
C LEU A 33 14.60 -2.25 5.53
N ASN A 34 15.79 -2.77 5.83
CA ASN A 34 16.75 -3.18 4.82
C ASN A 34 16.37 -4.58 4.32
N ARG A 35 16.11 -4.73 3.02
CA ARG A 35 15.71 -5.99 2.41
C ARG A 35 16.88 -6.73 1.78
N GLY A 36 18.09 -6.16 1.77
CA GLY A 36 19.29 -6.70 1.11
C GLY A 36 19.50 -6.08 -0.28
N PRO A 37 18.89 -6.64 -1.34
CA PRO A 37 18.86 -6.02 -2.68
C PRO A 37 18.22 -4.63 -2.72
N THR A 38 17.25 -4.34 -1.85
CA THR A 38 16.53 -3.07 -1.77
C THR A 38 16.44 -2.56 -0.32
N ALA A 39 16.01 -1.32 -0.15
CA ALA A 39 15.71 -0.75 1.17
C ALA A 39 14.40 0.05 1.09
N VAL A 40 13.58 -0.02 2.12
CA VAL A 40 12.32 0.75 2.18
C VAL A 40 12.63 2.23 2.42
N VAL A 41 11.93 3.13 1.73
CA VAL A 41 12.05 4.59 1.88
C VAL A 41 10.76 5.23 2.38
N GLN A 42 9.63 4.56 2.19
CA GLN A 42 8.33 5.00 2.70
C GLN A 42 7.44 3.78 2.92
N ILE A 43 6.63 3.86 3.97
CA ILE A 43 5.51 2.93 4.19
C ILE A 43 4.21 3.71 4.01
N ALA A 44 3.34 3.27 3.11
CA ALA A 44 2.02 3.86 2.90
C ALA A 44 0.95 2.82 3.30
N PRO A 45 0.36 2.90 4.50
CA PRO A 45 -0.63 1.93 4.94
C PRO A 45 -1.91 2.04 4.11
N TRP A 46 -2.52 0.89 3.82
CA TRP A 46 -3.86 0.85 3.27
C TRP A 46 -4.87 1.27 4.33
N ILE A 47 -5.67 2.26 3.97
CA ILE A 47 -6.75 2.80 4.79
C ILE A 47 -8.08 2.67 4.03
N LEU A 48 -9.14 3.22 4.61
CA LEU A 48 -10.46 3.31 4.03
C LEU A 48 -10.83 4.79 3.83
N ALA A 49 -11.80 5.03 2.96
CA ALA A 49 -12.49 6.31 2.88
C ALA A 49 -13.99 6.08 2.86
N TYR A 50 -14.76 7.00 3.43
CA TYR A 50 -16.22 6.94 3.40
C TYR A 50 -16.82 8.25 2.93
N ASN A 51 -17.97 8.16 2.28
CA ASN A 51 -18.75 9.33 1.89
C ASN A 51 -19.59 9.81 3.09
N THR A 52 -19.35 11.03 3.56
CA THR A 52 -19.97 11.59 4.77
C THR A 52 -21.46 11.87 4.64
N GLU A 53 -21.98 11.96 3.42
CA GLU A 53 -23.41 12.12 3.15
C GLU A 53 -24.15 10.77 3.19
N LYS A 54 -23.44 9.65 3.03
CA LYS A 54 -24.02 8.30 2.97
C LYS A 54 -23.71 7.42 4.18
N LEU A 55 -22.64 7.70 4.92
CA LEU A 55 -22.23 6.91 6.08
C LEU A 55 -21.82 7.81 7.24
N LYS A 56 -22.44 7.61 8.40
CA LYS A 56 -22.11 8.34 9.61
C LYS A 56 -20.95 7.67 10.35
N PRO A 57 -20.13 8.43 11.11
CA PRO A 57 -19.02 7.86 11.87
C PRO A 57 -19.42 6.72 12.82
N ALA A 58 -20.61 6.80 13.43
CA ALA A 58 -21.13 5.76 14.34
C ALA A 58 -21.44 4.42 13.65
N ASP A 59 -21.61 4.44 12.33
CA ASP A 59 -21.95 3.27 11.52
C ASP A 59 -20.74 2.67 10.79
N LEU A 60 -19.55 3.24 11.00
CA LEU A 60 -18.31 2.71 10.44
C LEU A 60 -18.03 1.30 10.96
N PRO A 61 -17.52 0.40 10.11
CA PRO A 61 -17.20 -0.96 10.54
C PRO A 61 -16.08 -0.91 11.58
N LYS A 62 -16.18 -1.67 12.66
CA LYS A 62 -15.13 -1.70 13.70
C LYS A 62 -13.98 -2.66 13.37
N ASP A 63 -14.25 -3.61 12.50
CA ASP A 63 -13.30 -4.59 12.01
C ASP A 63 -13.63 -5.01 10.58
N TRP A 64 -12.81 -5.89 10.01
CA TRP A 64 -13.00 -6.40 8.65
C TRP A 64 -14.25 -7.28 8.50
N ASN A 65 -14.71 -7.98 9.56
CA ASN A 65 -15.93 -8.80 9.51
C ASN A 65 -17.18 -7.94 9.36
N GLU A 66 -17.20 -6.74 9.96
CA GLU A 66 -18.34 -5.84 9.86
C GLU A 66 -18.60 -5.36 8.42
N LEU A 67 -17.65 -5.49 7.49
CA LEU A 67 -17.88 -5.28 6.06
C LEU A 67 -18.93 -6.24 5.46
N LEU A 68 -19.18 -7.37 6.13
CA LEU A 68 -20.17 -8.38 5.72
C LEU A 68 -21.58 -8.05 6.25
N SER A 69 -21.72 -6.99 7.05
CA SER A 69 -23.02 -6.56 7.56
C SER A 69 -23.97 -6.20 6.40
N PRO A 70 -25.26 -6.58 6.46
CA PRO A 70 -26.24 -6.26 5.41
C PRO A 70 -26.31 -4.77 5.04
N ARG A 71 -25.94 -3.87 5.96
CA ARG A 71 -25.88 -2.42 5.70
C ARG A 71 -24.89 -2.03 4.61
N PHE A 72 -23.87 -2.86 4.35
CA PHE A 72 -22.87 -2.62 3.30
C PHE A 72 -23.19 -3.30 1.98
N LYS A 73 -24.32 -4.02 1.88
CA LYS A 73 -24.77 -4.65 0.64
C LYS A 73 -24.99 -3.58 -0.43
N GLY A 74 -24.22 -3.69 -1.52
CA GLY A 74 -24.20 -2.73 -2.61
C GLY A 74 -23.73 -1.35 -2.16
N GLN A 75 -22.85 -1.24 -1.16
CA GLN A 75 -22.27 0.04 -0.72
C GLN A 75 -20.73 0.08 -0.73
N LEU A 76 -20.08 -1.07 -0.88
CA LEU A 76 -18.62 -1.15 -0.94
C LEU A 76 -18.11 -0.74 -2.33
N VAL A 77 -17.16 0.18 -2.35
CA VAL A 77 -16.37 0.55 -3.52
C VAL A 77 -14.98 -0.05 -3.38
N VAL A 78 -14.54 -0.83 -4.36
CA VAL A 78 -13.27 -1.56 -4.28
C VAL A 78 -12.49 -1.35 -5.57
N PRO A 79 -11.23 -0.87 -5.51
CA PRO A 79 -10.33 -0.96 -6.65
C PRO A 79 -10.19 -2.42 -7.07
N ALA A 80 -10.45 -2.72 -8.34
CA ALA A 80 -10.39 -4.06 -8.89
C ALA A 80 -9.01 -4.68 -8.58
N PRO A 81 -8.93 -5.87 -7.95
CA PRO A 81 -7.65 -6.42 -7.50
C PRO A 81 -6.61 -6.56 -8.62
N ARG A 82 -7.05 -6.90 -9.84
CA ARG A 82 -6.15 -7.04 -11.00
C ARG A 82 -5.52 -5.71 -11.47
N SER A 83 -6.04 -4.56 -11.05
CA SER A 83 -5.57 -3.24 -11.49
C SER A 83 -4.20 -2.86 -10.93
N SER A 84 -3.78 -3.46 -9.81
CA SER A 84 -2.45 -3.27 -9.22
C SER A 84 -2.08 -4.42 -8.31
N ASP A 85 -0.83 -4.83 -8.38
CA ASP A 85 -0.24 -5.86 -7.51
C ASP A 85 -0.32 -5.49 -6.03
N ALA A 86 -0.37 -4.21 -5.70
CA ALA A 86 -0.52 -3.74 -4.33
C ALA A 86 -1.91 -4.07 -3.74
N TYR A 87 -2.96 -4.15 -4.57
CA TYR A 87 -4.27 -4.64 -4.14
C TYR A 87 -4.30 -6.15 -3.97
N ILE A 88 -3.55 -6.90 -4.81
CA ILE A 88 -3.36 -8.34 -4.61
C ILE A 88 -2.73 -8.58 -3.23
N ALA A 89 -1.70 -7.81 -2.87
CA ALA A 89 -1.05 -7.91 -1.56
C ALA A 89 -2.03 -7.65 -0.39
N PHE A 90 -2.85 -6.61 -0.52
CA PHE A 90 -3.89 -6.28 0.45
C PHE A 90 -4.88 -7.42 0.65
N TRP A 91 -5.46 -7.93 -0.43
CA TRP A 91 -6.48 -8.99 -0.35
C TRP A 91 -5.89 -10.35 0.02
N ALA A 92 -4.64 -10.63 -0.33
CA ALA A 92 -3.97 -11.85 0.11
C ALA A 92 -3.73 -11.90 1.61
N LEU A 93 -3.41 -10.77 2.27
CA LEU A 93 -3.39 -10.71 3.74
C LEU A 93 -4.76 -11.06 4.33
N HIS A 94 -5.84 -10.51 3.76
CA HIS A 94 -7.20 -10.78 4.22
C HIS A 94 -7.59 -12.23 3.99
N LEU A 95 -7.16 -12.84 2.88
CA LEU A 95 -7.39 -14.25 2.61
C LEU A 95 -6.67 -15.15 3.61
N ASP A 96 -5.41 -14.86 3.93
CA ASP A 96 -4.64 -15.60 4.94
C ASP A 96 -5.29 -15.54 6.33
N LYS A 97 -5.91 -14.42 6.68
CA LYS A 97 -6.52 -14.21 7.99
C LYS A 97 -7.97 -14.70 8.10
N MET A 98 -8.74 -14.56 7.03
CA MET A 98 -10.20 -14.67 7.07
C MET A 98 -10.73 -15.88 6.28
N GLY A 99 -9.92 -16.44 5.37
CA GLY A 99 -10.26 -17.61 4.56
C GLY A 99 -11.30 -17.36 3.45
N ASP A 100 -11.52 -18.38 2.62
CA ASP A 100 -12.40 -18.29 1.44
C ASP A 100 -13.86 -17.98 1.78
N GLN A 101 -14.35 -18.44 2.94
CA GLN A 101 -15.72 -18.19 3.37
C GLN A 101 -15.99 -16.69 3.55
N TYR A 102 -15.02 -15.93 4.06
CA TYR A 102 -15.12 -14.48 4.17
C TYR A 102 -15.29 -13.84 2.79
N PHE A 103 -14.51 -14.26 1.80
CA PHE A 103 -14.60 -13.71 0.44
C PHE A 103 -15.88 -14.11 -0.28
N THR A 104 -16.41 -15.31 -0.02
CA THR A 104 -17.74 -15.70 -0.52
C THR A 104 -18.82 -14.77 0.00
N GLN A 105 -18.79 -14.44 1.30
CA GLN A 105 -19.72 -13.49 1.91
C GLN A 105 -19.47 -12.05 1.42
N LEU A 106 -18.21 -11.63 1.29
CA LEU A 106 -17.85 -10.31 0.77
C LEU A 106 -18.36 -10.12 -0.65
N ARG A 107 -18.21 -11.12 -1.51
CA ARG A 107 -18.76 -11.12 -2.87
C ARG A 107 -20.29 -11.01 -2.85
N SER A 108 -20.96 -11.66 -1.90
CA SER A 108 -22.42 -11.54 -1.73
C SER A 108 -22.89 -10.14 -1.31
N GLN A 109 -21.99 -9.31 -0.76
CA GLN A 109 -22.27 -7.88 -0.55
C GLN A 109 -22.35 -7.11 -1.86
N GLY A 110 -21.91 -7.65 -3.00
CA GLY A 110 -21.95 -6.96 -4.29
C GLY A 110 -21.08 -5.69 -4.33
N PRO A 111 -19.77 -5.78 -4.03
CA PRO A 111 -18.87 -4.64 -4.13
C PRO A 111 -18.79 -4.12 -5.56
N ARG A 112 -18.74 -2.79 -5.73
CA ARG A 112 -18.51 -2.15 -7.03
C ARG A 112 -17.03 -2.08 -7.31
N LEU A 113 -16.62 -2.69 -8.43
CA LEU A 113 -15.22 -2.77 -8.83
C LEU A 113 -14.91 -1.70 -9.88
N TYR A 114 -13.85 -0.92 -9.64
CA TYR A 114 -13.35 0.05 -10.62
C TYR A 114 -11.86 -0.17 -10.86
N ASN A 115 -11.40 0.14 -12.08
CA ASN A 115 -10.00 -0.08 -12.45
C ASN A 115 -9.09 1.04 -11.91
N GLY A 116 -8.62 0.89 -10.66
CA GLY A 116 -7.69 1.80 -10.01
C GLY A 116 -8.29 2.74 -8.97
N ILE A 117 -7.43 3.44 -8.23
CA ILE A 117 -7.81 4.25 -7.05
C ILE A 117 -8.66 5.48 -7.42
N ALA A 118 -8.29 6.20 -8.48
CA ALA A 118 -8.95 7.45 -8.86
C ALA A 118 -10.41 7.23 -9.33
N PRO A 119 -10.71 6.28 -10.23
CA PRO A 119 -12.10 5.95 -10.56
C PRO A 119 -12.92 5.50 -9.35
N SER A 120 -12.33 4.70 -8.46
CA SER A 120 -13.00 4.29 -7.21
C SER A 120 -13.33 5.49 -6.31
N LEU A 121 -12.41 6.44 -6.13
CA LEU A 121 -12.67 7.64 -5.32
C LEU A 121 -13.71 8.55 -5.95
N ASN A 122 -13.71 8.70 -7.28
CA ASN A 122 -14.74 9.45 -7.99
C ASN A 122 -16.14 8.82 -7.78
N ALA A 123 -16.24 7.49 -7.89
CA ALA A 123 -17.50 6.78 -7.64
C ALA A 123 -17.96 6.91 -6.17
N LEU A 124 -17.03 6.84 -5.21
CA LEU A 124 -17.33 7.07 -3.80
C LEU A 124 -17.82 8.51 -3.56
N ALA A 125 -17.15 9.50 -4.13
CA ALA A 125 -17.51 10.91 -4.01
C ALA A 125 -18.88 11.21 -4.64
N ALA A 126 -19.18 10.58 -5.78
CA ALA A 126 -20.49 10.65 -6.44
C ALA A 126 -21.60 9.87 -5.69
N GLY A 127 -21.25 9.18 -4.61
CA GLY A 127 -22.21 8.46 -3.78
C GLY A 127 -22.66 7.13 -4.36
N GLU A 128 -21.93 6.52 -5.30
CA GLU A 128 -22.24 5.19 -5.82
C GLU A 128 -22.12 4.11 -4.72
N GLY A 129 -21.23 4.32 -3.75
CA GLY A 129 -21.17 3.56 -2.51
C GLY A 129 -20.94 4.48 -1.31
N SER A 130 -20.87 3.89 -0.12
CA SER A 130 -20.70 4.64 1.13
C SER A 130 -19.33 4.45 1.76
N LEU A 131 -18.62 3.37 1.42
CA LEU A 131 -17.31 3.01 1.96
C LEU A 131 -16.41 2.43 0.87
N MET A 132 -15.17 2.89 0.79
CA MET A 132 -14.13 2.40 -0.12
C MET A 132 -13.06 1.60 0.63
N VAL A 133 -12.70 0.44 0.06
CA VAL A 133 -11.70 -0.48 0.63
C VAL A 133 -10.84 -1.13 -0.46
N PRO A 134 -9.49 -1.04 -0.41
CA PRO A 134 -8.69 -0.07 0.33
C PRO A 134 -8.48 1.24 -0.47
N THR A 135 -7.85 2.23 0.15
CA THR A 135 -7.35 3.47 -0.49
C THR A 135 -6.11 4.03 0.24
N LEU A 136 -5.51 5.09 -0.30
CA LEU A 136 -4.36 5.80 0.29
C LEU A 136 -4.75 7.21 0.71
N ALA A 137 -4.17 7.69 1.81
CA ALA A 137 -4.56 8.98 2.40
C ALA A 137 -4.32 10.16 1.46
N ALA A 138 -3.18 10.20 0.75
CA ALA A 138 -2.86 11.26 -0.22
C ALA A 138 -3.98 11.49 -1.24
N PHE A 139 -4.49 10.42 -1.83
CA PHE A 139 -5.54 10.50 -2.86
C PHE A 139 -6.88 10.97 -2.29
N VAL A 140 -7.22 10.54 -1.08
CA VAL A 140 -8.46 10.97 -0.42
C VAL A 140 -8.36 12.44 0.01
N GLN A 141 -7.21 12.85 0.55
CA GLN A 141 -6.96 14.24 0.95
C GLN A 141 -7.06 15.20 -0.24
N ASP A 142 -6.52 14.82 -1.41
CA ASP A 142 -6.66 15.60 -2.64
C ASP A 142 -8.14 15.77 -3.05
N MET A 143 -8.96 14.72 -2.93
CA MET A 143 -10.40 14.81 -3.18
C MET A 143 -11.14 15.69 -2.16
N ILE A 144 -10.78 15.60 -0.88
CA ILE A 144 -11.33 16.46 0.18
C ILE A 144 -10.96 17.92 -0.07
N ALA A 145 -9.71 18.21 -0.46
CA ALA A 145 -9.25 19.55 -0.80
C ALA A 145 -10.03 20.14 -1.99
N LYS A 146 -10.53 19.29 -2.89
CA LYS A 146 -11.42 19.66 -4.01
C LYS A 146 -12.91 19.76 -3.62
N GLY A 147 -13.24 19.58 -2.34
CA GLY A 147 -14.60 19.70 -1.82
C GLY A 147 -15.44 18.43 -1.88
N ALA A 148 -14.84 17.27 -2.17
CA ALA A 148 -15.58 16.01 -2.15
C ALA A 148 -16.03 15.66 -0.71
N PRO A 149 -17.25 15.11 -0.53
CA PRO A 149 -17.80 14.77 0.79
C PRO A 149 -17.20 13.46 1.34
N LEU A 150 -15.88 13.41 1.48
CA LEU A 150 -15.13 12.21 1.88
C LEU A 150 -14.44 12.42 3.23
N LYS A 151 -14.24 11.32 3.97
CA LYS A 151 -13.37 11.28 5.14
C LYS A 151 -12.53 10.01 5.16
N LEU A 152 -11.32 10.13 5.70
CA LEU A 152 -10.41 9.02 5.97
C LEU A 152 -10.94 8.19 7.13
N TYR A 153 -10.77 6.87 7.04
CA TYR A 153 -11.03 5.93 8.12
C TYR A 153 -9.96 4.83 8.12
N THR A 154 -9.69 4.21 9.26
CA THR A 154 -8.65 3.17 9.37
C THR A 154 -9.16 2.04 10.23
N LEU A 155 -8.83 0.82 9.80
CA LEU A 155 -9.02 -0.41 10.56
C LEU A 155 -7.66 -0.98 10.97
N ASP A 156 -7.64 -1.62 12.13
CA ASP A 156 -6.51 -2.41 12.58
C ASP A 156 -6.26 -3.61 11.64
N ASN A 157 -5.13 -4.29 11.80
CA ASN A 157 -4.82 -5.54 11.10
C ASN A 157 -4.69 -5.41 9.56
N THR A 158 -4.25 -4.25 9.07
CA THR A 158 -4.04 -3.97 7.64
C THR A 158 -2.60 -4.26 7.16
N THR A 159 -2.35 -3.98 5.88
CA THR A 159 -1.01 -3.93 5.25
C THR A 159 -0.84 -2.59 4.54
N GLY A 160 0.14 -2.45 3.67
CA GLY A 160 0.38 -1.23 2.90
C GLY A 160 1.38 -1.46 1.77
N ILE A 161 1.78 -0.34 1.18
CA ILE A 161 2.83 -0.29 0.18
C ILE A 161 4.13 0.05 0.90
N GLU A 162 5.15 -0.79 0.76
CA GLU A 162 6.52 -0.43 1.11
C GLU A 162 7.22 0.03 -0.15
N MET A 163 7.38 1.35 -0.31
CA MET A 163 8.16 1.90 -1.42
C MET A 163 9.64 1.65 -1.16
N GLN A 164 10.32 1.12 -2.16
CA GLN A 164 11.69 0.65 -2.05
C GLN A 164 12.59 1.36 -3.06
N VAL A 165 13.81 1.69 -2.62
CA VAL A 165 14.86 2.17 -3.51
C VAL A 165 15.65 0.97 -4.07
N ILE A 166 15.95 1.05 -5.36
CA ILE A 166 16.84 0.13 -6.09
C ILE A 166 17.97 0.93 -6.72
N LEU A 167 19.15 0.32 -6.87
CA LEU A 167 20.27 0.92 -7.58
C LEU A 167 20.50 0.22 -8.91
N THR A 168 20.56 1.01 -9.98
CA THR A 168 21.13 0.53 -11.25
C THR A 168 22.59 0.15 -11.05
N SER A 169 23.02 -0.95 -11.66
CA SER A 169 24.39 -1.45 -11.56
C SER A 169 25.42 -0.36 -11.85
N ARG A 170 26.49 -0.34 -11.04
CA ARG A 170 27.58 0.63 -11.15
C ARG A 170 28.19 0.69 -12.54
N THR A 171 28.30 -0.45 -13.22
CA THR A 171 28.91 -0.54 -14.57
C THR A 171 27.96 -0.12 -15.69
N ARG A 172 26.67 0.05 -15.39
CA ARG A 172 25.63 0.46 -16.36
C ARG A 172 25.12 1.89 -16.15
N ALA A 173 25.20 2.41 -14.93
CA ALA A 173 24.76 3.76 -14.63
C ALA A 173 25.70 4.80 -15.28
N LYS A 174 25.14 5.82 -15.94
CA LYS A 174 25.93 6.95 -16.47
C LYS A 174 26.58 7.78 -15.35
N HIS A 175 25.91 7.88 -14.20
CA HIS A 175 26.35 8.64 -13.03
C HIS A 175 26.22 7.79 -11.74
N PRO A 176 27.04 6.74 -11.57
CA PRO A 176 26.87 5.77 -10.49
C PRO A 176 27.06 6.36 -9.09
N ASN A 177 27.94 7.36 -8.95
CA ASN A 177 28.18 8.05 -7.68
C ASN A 177 27.01 8.97 -7.31
N ALA A 178 26.40 9.66 -8.29
CA ALA A 178 25.22 10.49 -8.04
C ALA A 178 24.01 9.64 -7.63
N ALA A 179 23.80 8.49 -8.28
CA ALA A 179 22.74 7.55 -7.89
C ALA A 179 22.91 7.05 -6.44
N ARG A 180 24.14 6.73 -6.03
CA ARG A 180 24.46 6.36 -4.64
C ARG A 180 24.27 7.50 -3.66
N LEU A 181 24.69 8.72 -4.02
CA LEU A 181 24.50 9.89 -3.19
C LEU A 181 23.01 10.14 -2.95
N PHE A 182 22.18 10.06 -4.00
CA PHE A 182 20.73 10.19 -3.90
C PHE A 182 20.13 9.07 -3.02
N ALA A 183 20.49 7.81 -3.25
CA ALA A 183 20.03 6.69 -2.43
C ALA A 183 20.44 6.86 -0.95
N ASN A 184 21.67 7.31 -0.69
CA ASN A 184 22.14 7.60 0.66
C ASN A 184 21.33 8.72 1.31
N TYR A 185 21.01 9.78 0.57
CA TYR A 185 20.23 10.90 1.06
C TYR A 185 18.78 10.50 1.40
N ILE A 186 18.03 9.89 0.48
CA ILE A 186 16.62 9.52 0.74
C ILE A 186 16.45 8.46 1.83
N LEU A 187 17.52 7.70 2.10
CA LEU A 187 17.59 6.76 3.22
C LEU A 187 18.05 7.42 4.52
N SER A 188 18.69 8.60 4.51
CA SER A 188 19.09 9.31 5.74
C SER A 188 17.88 9.86 6.50
N PRO A 189 17.99 10.15 7.81
CA PRO A 189 16.88 10.73 8.55
C PRO A 189 16.34 12.02 7.91
N GLU A 190 17.23 12.92 7.48
CA GLU A 190 16.87 14.20 6.89
C GLU A 190 16.22 14.03 5.52
N GLY A 191 16.83 13.27 4.63
CA GLY A 191 16.27 13.06 3.30
C GLY A 191 15.01 12.22 3.35
N ASN A 192 14.90 11.27 4.27
CA ASN A 192 13.68 10.50 4.48
C ASN A 192 12.55 11.34 5.03
N LYS A 193 12.84 12.28 5.95
CA LYS A 193 11.85 13.25 6.43
C LYS A 193 11.30 14.08 5.28
N VAL A 194 12.17 14.62 4.42
CA VAL A 194 11.75 15.38 3.23
C VAL A 194 10.95 14.50 2.27
N PHE A 195 11.38 13.26 2.03
CA PHE A 195 10.70 12.32 1.13
C PHE A 195 9.29 11.93 1.62
N ASN A 196 9.03 12.03 2.93
CA ASN A 196 7.77 11.64 3.56
C ASN A 196 6.98 12.83 4.11
N ASP A 197 7.23 14.05 3.63
CA ASP A 197 6.49 15.25 4.06
C ASP A 197 5.06 15.28 3.51
N ASP A 198 4.79 14.51 2.44
CA ASP A 198 3.46 14.38 1.84
C ASP A 198 2.49 13.57 2.72
N PRO A 199 1.18 13.94 2.75
CA PRO A 199 0.18 13.25 3.57
C PRO A 199 0.06 11.75 3.28
N GLY A 200 0.12 10.93 4.34
CA GLY A 200 -0.12 9.49 4.26
C GLY A 200 1.10 8.61 4.03
N GLY A 201 2.25 9.21 3.73
CA GLY A 201 3.54 8.53 3.82
C GLY A 201 3.98 8.40 5.28
N VAL A 202 4.50 7.24 5.64
CA VAL A 202 5.12 7.00 6.96
C VAL A 202 6.62 6.82 6.74
N THR A 203 7.39 7.63 7.46
CA THR A 203 8.85 7.54 7.49
C THR A 203 9.30 6.18 8.04
N VAL A 204 10.44 5.71 7.56
CA VAL A 204 11.04 4.47 8.06
C VAL A 204 11.57 4.61 9.49
N TYR A 205 11.88 5.84 9.91
CA TYR A 205 12.47 6.16 11.21
C TYR A 205 11.45 6.26 12.34
N ASP A 206 10.20 6.62 12.03
CA ASP A 206 9.08 6.65 12.97
C ASP A 206 7.86 5.94 12.39
N THR A 207 7.65 4.70 12.82
CA THR A 207 6.52 3.88 12.40
C THR A 207 5.45 3.77 13.48
N ALA A 208 5.48 4.61 14.52
CA ALA A 208 4.51 4.55 15.61
C ALA A 208 3.09 4.93 15.16
N GLY A 209 2.96 5.72 14.08
CA GLY A 209 1.69 6.11 13.48
C GLY A 209 1.05 5.07 12.56
N LEU A 210 1.66 3.90 12.36
CA LEU A 210 1.03 2.84 11.55
C LEU A 210 -0.22 2.27 12.24
N PRO A 211 -1.23 1.82 11.48
CA PRO A 211 -2.39 1.14 12.05
C PRO A 211 -1.98 -0.05 12.91
N LYS A 212 -2.66 -0.25 14.04
CA LYS A 212 -2.33 -1.34 14.96
C LYS A 212 -2.45 -2.69 14.25
N GLY A 213 -1.47 -3.55 14.45
CA GLY A 213 -1.42 -4.86 13.77
C GLY A 213 -1.05 -4.78 12.28
N TYR A 214 -0.49 -3.66 11.81
CA TYR A 214 0.09 -3.53 10.47
C TYR A 214 1.06 -4.67 10.18
N GLN A 215 0.92 -5.27 9.00
CA GLN A 215 1.81 -6.32 8.50
C GLN A 215 2.41 -5.91 7.16
N PRO A 216 3.76 -5.89 7.03
CA PRO A 216 4.40 -5.69 5.75
C PRO A 216 3.88 -6.66 4.68
N PRO A 217 3.78 -6.24 3.41
CA PRO A 217 3.40 -7.14 2.33
C PRO A 217 4.41 -8.29 2.21
N LYS A 218 3.92 -9.53 2.16
CA LYS A 218 4.77 -10.72 2.04
C LYS A 218 5.45 -10.75 0.66
N ALA A 219 6.68 -11.25 0.62
CA ALA A 219 7.37 -11.50 -0.64
C ALA A 219 6.63 -12.56 -1.48
N GLY A 220 6.67 -12.42 -2.80
CA GLY A 220 6.07 -13.39 -3.73
C GLY A 220 4.54 -13.35 -3.83
N ILE A 221 3.88 -12.40 -3.16
CA ILE A 221 2.41 -12.29 -3.12
C ILE A 221 1.75 -12.19 -4.50
N PHE A 222 2.52 -11.75 -5.51
CA PHE A 222 2.12 -11.65 -6.90
C PHE A 222 1.70 -12.98 -7.53
N SER A 223 2.22 -14.12 -7.05
CA SER A 223 1.81 -15.45 -7.54
C SER A 223 0.34 -15.75 -7.21
N ARG A 224 -0.28 -14.99 -6.31
CA ARG A 224 -1.69 -15.14 -5.90
C ARG A 224 -2.64 -14.29 -6.74
N ARG A 225 -2.17 -13.64 -7.81
CA ARG A 225 -3.00 -12.73 -8.61
C ARG A 225 -4.30 -13.39 -9.10
N ASP A 226 -4.21 -14.58 -9.66
CA ASP A 226 -5.38 -15.30 -10.18
C ASP A 226 -6.25 -15.91 -9.08
N GLU A 227 -5.69 -16.24 -7.93
CA GLU A 227 -6.44 -16.66 -6.75
C GLU A 227 -7.32 -15.51 -6.25
N ILE A 228 -6.71 -14.35 -5.99
CA ILE A 228 -7.42 -13.17 -5.50
C ILE A 228 -8.45 -12.68 -6.52
N ALA A 229 -8.10 -12.63 -7.80
CA ALA A 229 -9.03 -12.15 -8.82
C ALA A 229 -10.31 -13.01 -8.91
N ARG A 230 -10.18 -14.34 -8.79
CA ARG A 230 -11.32 -15.27 -8.77
C ARG A 230 -12.27 -15.01 -7.61
N LEU A 231 -11.75 -14.61 -6.44
CA LEU A 231 -12.58 -14.28 -5.27
C LEU A 231 -13.52 -13.09 -5.50
N PHE A 232 -13.11 -12.17 -6.38
CA PHE A 232 -13.93 -11.02 -6.80
C PHE A 232 -14.69 -11.25 -8.11
N GLY A 233 -14.56 -12.43 -8.73
CA GLY A 233 -15.18 -12.75 -10.01
C GLY A 233 -14.58 -11.99 -11.20
N THR A 234 -13.28 -11.70 -11.14
CA THR A 234 -12.51 -10.93 -12.15
C THR A 234 -11.30 -11.68 -12.69
#